data_AF-A0A9N7NQ52-F1
#
_entry.id   AF-A0A9N7NQ52-F1
#
_cell.length_a   1.000
_cell.length_b   1.000
_cell.length_c   1.000
_cell.angle_alpha   90.00
_cell.angle_beta   90.00
_cell.angle_gamma   90.00
#
_symmetry.space_group_name_H-M   'P 1'
#
loop_
_entity.id
_entity.type
_entity.pdbx_description
1 polymer ?
#
loop_
_entity_poly.entity_id
_entity_poly.type
_entity_poly.pdbx_seq_one_letter_code
_entity_poly.pdbx_strand_id
1 'polypeptide(L)'
;NLDKSAIYFSKNTPQSIQTQICHTLLGITAQTHTKYLGLPLGIGNSKIGTFSFLEESVKNRISNWKTKFLSFAGKEVLLRSVLNALPLYAMSFFL
;
A
#
# COMPACT_ATOMS: atom_id res chain seq x y z
N ASN A 1 0.95 -8.69 -22.23
CA ASN A 1 1.19 -8.20 -20.85
C ASN A 1 -0.07 -8.37 -20.00
N LEU A 2 -0.70 -9.54 -20.00
CA LEU A 2 -1.88 -9.79 -19.16
C LEU A 2 -1.47 -10.23 -17.75
N ASP A 3 -0.30 -10.85 -17.62
CA ASP A 3 0.27 -11.35 -16.35
C ASP A 3 0.66 -10.24 -15.36
N LYS A 4 0.76 -8.99 -15.85
CA LYS A 4 1.04 -7.79 -15.04
C LYS A 4 -0.20 -6.96 -14.75
N SER A 5 -1.34 -7.33 -15.34
CA SER A 5 -2.59 -6.61 -15.22
C SER A 5 -3.47 -7.31 -14.20
N ALA A 6 -4.08 -6.53 -13.32
CA ALA A 6 -5.04 -7.01 -12.34
C ALA A 6 -6.24 -6.06 -12.31
N ILE A 7 -7.43 -6.60 -12.08
CA ILE A 7 -8.66 -5.81 -11.93
C ILE A 7 -9.07 -5.85 -10.47
N TYR A 8 -9.42 -4.67 -9.95
CA TYR A 8 -10.00 -4.52 -8.63
C TYR A 8 -11.46 -4.10 -8.78
N PHE A 9 -12.37 -4.84 -8.14
CA PHE A 9 -13.78 -4.53 -8.13
C PHE A 9 -14.20 -3.99 -6.75
N SER A 10 -15.08 -2.98 -6.76
CA SER A 10 -15.72 -2.52 -5.53
C SER A 10 -16.62 -3.62 -4.95
N LYS A 11 -16.79 -3.62 -3.61
CA LYS A 11 -17.70 -4.51 -2.88
C LYS A 11 -19.14 -4.47 -3.40
N ASN A 12 -19.52 -3.37 -4.05
CA ASN A 12 -20.88 -3.16 -4.57
C ASN A 12 -21.07 -3.73 -5.98
N THR A 13 -20.05 -4.38 -6.55
CA THR A 13 -20.12 -4.92 -7.92
C THR A 13 -20.68 -6.35 -7.87
N PRO A 14 -21.83 -6.66 -8.48
CA PRO A 14 -22.37 -8.02 -8.51
C PRO A 14 -21.40 -9.01 -9.15
N GLN A 15 -21.32 -10.22 -8.61
CA GLN A 15 -20.39 -11.25 -9.10
C GLN A 15 -20.65 -11.63 -10.57
N SER A 16 -21.89 -11.58 -11.03
CA SER A 16 -22.24 -11.80 -12.44
C SER A 16 -21.54 -10.80 -13.38
N ILE A 17 -21.52 -9.52 -13.01
CA ILE A 17 -20.87 -8.46 -13.77
C ILE A 17 -19.34 -8.62 -13.70
N GLN A 18 -18.79 -8.97 -12.54
CA GLN A 18 -17.35 -9.22 -12.40
C GLN A 18 -16.90 -10.35 -13.34
N THR A 19 -17.62 -11.48 -13.36
CA THR A 19 -17.31 -12.62 -14.23
C THR A 19 -17.42 -12.24 -15.71
N GLN A 20 -18.45 -11.46 -16.08
CA GLN A 20 -18.62 -10.98 -17.45
C GLN A 20 -17.46 -10.07 -17.88
N ILE A 21 -17.03 -9.15 -17.02
CA ILE A 21 -15.91 -8.24 -17.30
C ILE A 21 -14.59 -9.03 -17.40
N CYS A 22 -14.33 -9.97 -16.50
CA CYS A 22 -13.14 -10.82 -16.57
C CYS A 22 -13.10 -11.69 -17.85
N HIS A 23 -14.25 -12.22 -18.27
CA HIS A 23 -14.38 -12.98 -19.51
C HIS A 23 -14.15 -12.09 -20.75
N THR A 24 -14.66 -10.85 -20.72
CA THR A 24 -14.50 -9.88 -21.82
C THR A 24 -13.05 -9.38 -21.92
N LEU A 25 -12.34 -9.26 -20.80
CA LEU A 25 -10.96 -8.80 -20.72
C LEU A 25 -9.91 -9.92 -20.87
N LEU A 26 -10.25 -11.01 -21.56
CA LEU A 26 -9.31 -12.08 -21.94
C LEU A 26 -8.58 -12.74 -20.75
N GLY A 27 -9.26 -12.93 -19.62
CA GLY A 27 -8.74 -13.77 -18.52
C GLY A 27 -7.92 -13.04 -17.45
N ILE A 28 -7.98 -11.70 -17.39
CA ILE A 28 -7.44 -10.96 -16.24
C ILE A 28 -8.23 -11.37 -14.98
N THR A 29 -7.52 -11.81 -13.95
CA THR A 29 -8.13 -12.25 -12.69
C THR A 29 -8.46 -11.07 -11.80
N ALA A 30 -9.64 -11.15 -11.16
CA ALA A 30 -10.00 -10.23 -10.09
C ALA A 30 -9.08 -10.50 -8.89
N GLN A 31 -8.32 -9.50 -8.46
CA GLN A 31 -7.45 -9.62 -7.29
C GLN A 31 -8.05 -8.86 -6.11
N THR A 32 -8.20 -9.55 -4.99
CA THR A 32 -8.81 -9.01 -3.76
C THR A 32 -7.82 -8.24 -2.89
N HIS A 33 -6.52 -8.50 -3.04
CA HIS A 33 -5.43 -7.86 -2.29
C HIS A 33 -4.33 -7.34 -3.23
N THR A 34 -4.69 -6.38 -4.07
CA THR A 34 -3.71 -5.69 -4.93
C THR A 34 -3.03 -4.58 -4.16
N LYS A 35 -1.70 -4.47 -4.34
CA LYS A 35 -0.94 -3.29 -3.98
C LYS A 35 -0.60 -2.52 -5.25
N TYR A 36 -0.83 -1.21 -5.26
CA TYR A 36 -0.37 -0.31 -6.31
C TYR A 36 0.58 0.70 -5.72
N LEU A 37 1.77 0.81 -6.33
CA LEU A 37 2.86 1.66 -5.84
C LEU A 37 3.21 1.40 -4.35
N GLY A 38 3.03 0.15 -3.89
CA GLY A 38 3.25 -0.27 -2.51
C GLY A 38 2.09 -0.01 -1.54
N LEU A 39 1.00 0.62 -1.99
CA LEU A 39 -0.18 0.94 -1.20
C LEU A 39 -1.33 -0.04 -1.47
N PRO A 40 -2.13 -0.42 -0.48
CA PRO A 40 -3.30 -1.26 -0.71
C PRO A 40 -4.33 -0.55 -1.59
N LEU A 41 -4.79 -1.20 -2.67
CA LEU A 41 -5.78 -0.62 -3.61
C LEU A 41 -7.19 -0.51 -3.05
N GLY A 42 -7.45 -1.14 -1.90
CA GLY A 42 -8.73 -1.14 -1.22
C GLY A 42 -8.56 -0.78 0.26
N ILE A 43 -9.19 0.32 0.66
CA ILE A 43 -9.35 0.66 2.08
C ILE A 43 -10.42 -0.26 2.63
N GLY A 44 -10.04 -1.12 3.58
CA GLY A 44 -11.00 -1.91 4.33
C GLY A 44 -11.85 -1.02 5.25
N ASN A 45 -12.92 -1.56 5.82
CA ASN A 45 -13.77 -0.80 6.76
C ASN A 45 -13.00 -0.36 8.03
N SER A 46 -11.83 -0.97 8.29
CA SER A 46 -10.92 -0.60 9.38
C SER A 46 -9.80 0.31 8.89
N LYS A 47 -9.82 1.57 9.34
CA LYS A 47 -8.73 2.54 9.11
C LYS A 47 -7.42 2.04 9.73
N ILE A 48 -7.48 1.44 10.91
CA ILE A 48 -6.30 0.94 11.65
C ILE A 48 -5.63 -0.21 10.90
N GLY A 49 -6.42 -1.19 10.43
CA GLY A 49 -5.89 -2.32 9.67
C GLY A 49 -5.33 -1.92 8.30
N THR A 50 -5.88 -0.86 7.70
CA THR A 50 -5.42 -0.36 6.40
C THR A 50 -4.07 0.35 6.50
N PHE A 51 -3.73 0.96 7.64
CA PHE A 51 -2.48 1.71 7.81
C PHE A 51 -1.41 0.99 8.63
N SER A 52 -1.65 -0.24 9.11
CA SER A 52 -0.64 -1.04 9.83
C SER A 52 0.64 -1.27 9.01
N PHE A 53 0.52 -1.37 7.68
CA PHE A 53 1.68 -1.49 6.79
C PHE A 53 2.62 -0.29 6.87
N LEU A 54 2.13 0.91 7.23
CA LEU A 54 2.98 2.09 7.39
C LEU A 54 3.89 1.94 8.59
N GLU A 55 3.37 1.46 9.72
CA GLU A 55 4.15 1.21 10.92
C GLU A 55 5.25 0.18 10.64
N GLU A 56 4.91 -0.93 9.97
CA GLU A 56 5.87 -1.95 9.56
C GLU A 56 6.92 -1.38 8.57
N SER A 57 6.49 -0.57 7.61
CA SER A 57 7.39 0.08 6.65
C SER A 57 8.38 1.04 7.33
N VAL A 58 7.93 1.80 8.32
CA VAL A 58 8.78 2.67 9.14
C VAL A 58 9.80 1.83 9.90
N LYS A 59 9.35 0.79 10.63
CA LYS A 59 10.23 -0.09 11.42
C LYS A 59 11.30 -0.74 10.55
N ASN A 60 10.92 -1.30 9.39
CA ASN A 60 11.84 -1.93 8.46
C ASN A 60 12.88 -0.95 7.89
N ARG A 61 12.50 0.31 7.64
CA ARG A 61 13.46 1.33 7.18
C ARG A 61 14.46 1.67 8.28
N ILE A 62 13.99 1.87 9.50
CA ILE A 62 14.84 2.23 10.64
C ILE A 62 15.79 1.08 11.00
N SER A 63 15.30 -0.17 11.03
CA SER A 63 16.11 -1.34 11.35
C SER A 63 17.23 -1.58 10.33
N ASN A 64 16.99 -1.20 9.07
CA ASN A 64 17.96 -1.38 7.98
C ASN A 64 19.01 -0.25 7.92
N TRP A 65 18.96 0.73 8.82
CA TRP A 65 19.94 1.83 8.84
C TRP A 65 21.18 1.52 9.67
N LYS A 66 22.35 1.88 9.12
CA LYS A 66 23.62 1.86 9.85
C LYS A 66 23.69 3.06 10.80
N THR A 67 22.93 3.01 11.90
CA THR A 67 22.85 4.08 12.91
C THR A 67 24.11 4.24 13.77
N LYS A 68 25.11 3.37 13.60
CA LYS A 68 26.36 3.35 14.37
C LYS A 68 27.16 4.66 14.26
N PHE A 69 27.02 5.39 13.16
CA PHE A 69 27.79 6.63 12.90
C PHE A 69 26.99 7.92 13.07
N LEU A 70 25.70 7.85 13.45
CA LEU A 70 24.90 9.05 13.68
C LEU A 70 24.97 9.51 15.14
N SER A 71 25.09 10.83 15.33
CA SER A 71 24.86 11.48 16.62
C SER A 71 23.40 11.32 17.07
N PHE A 72 23.12 11.55 18.34
CA PHE A 72 21.75 11.49 18.88
C PHE A 72 20.79 12.41 18.10
N ALA A 73 21.20 13.67 17.89
CA ALA A 73 20.44 14.63 17.09
C ALA A 73 20.26 14.17 15.63
N GLY A 74 21.30 13.58 15.03
CA GLY A 74 21.20 13.03 13.67
C GLY A 74 20.18 11.89 13.56
N LYS A 75 20.11 11.01 14.57
CA LYS A 75 19.09 9.94 14.62
C LYS A 75 17.69 10.51 14.76
N GLU A 76 17.50 11.55 15.59
CA GLU A 76 16.20 12.19 15.77
C GLU A 76 15.69 12.83 14.47
N VAL A 77 16.54 13.60 13.78
CA VAL A 77 16.19 14.25 12.52
C VAL A 77 15.81 13.22 11.46
N LEU A 78 16.60 12.15 11.35
CA LEU A 78 16.33 11.07 10.40
C LEU A 78 15.00 10.36 10.70
N LEU A 79 14.72 10.09 11.97
CA LEU A 79 13.47 9.50 12.41
C LEU A 79 12.27 10.40 12.06
N ARG A 80 12.34 11.69 12.40
CA ARG A 80 11.29 12.67 12.08
C ARG A 80 11.05 12.78 10.57
N SER A 81 12.10 12.76 9.76
CA SER A 81 12.00 12.83 8.31
C SER A 81 11.17 11.66 7.75
N VAL A 82 11.46 10.43 8.17
CA VAL A 82 10.77 9.24 7.65
C VAL A 82 9.37 9.07 8.22
N LEU A 83 9.16 9.40 9.49
CA LEU A 83 7.83 9.41 10.10
C LEU A 83 6.89 10.40 9.42
N ASN A 84 7.40 11.50 8.87
CA ASN A 84 6.58 12.46 8.14
C ASN A 84 6.38 12.05 6.67
N ALA A 85 7.44 11.64 5.98
CA ALA A 85 7.39 11.36 4.55
C ALA A 85 6.48 10.16 4.19
N LEU A 86 6.51 9.09 4.98
CA LEU A 86 5.76 7.87 4.67
C LEU A 86 4.23 8.04 4.78
N PRO A 87 3.68 8.59 5.88
CA PRO A 87 2.26 8.90 5.96
C PRO A 87 1.84 9.94 4.94
N LEU A 88 2.65 10.97 4.69
CA LEU A 88 2.33 12.01 3.69
C LEU A 88 2.15 11.40 2.29
N TYR A 89 3.07 10.51 1.89
CA TYR A 89 2.97 9.78 0.64
C TYR A 89 1.69 8.94 0.59
N ALA A 90 1.43 8.10 1.60
CA ALA A 90 0.24 7.25 1.60
C ALA A 90 -1.06 8.06 1.59
N MET A 91 -1.12 9.16 2.35
CA MET A 91 -2.29 10.03 2.41
C MET A 91 -2.57 10.74 1.10
N SER A 92 -1.55 11.07 0.29
CA SER A 92 -1.76 11.69 -1.03
C SER A 92 -2.54 10.84 -2.04
N PHE A 93 -2.67 9.52 -1.81
CA PHE A 93 -3.49 8.63 -2.64
C PHE A 93 -4.90 8.40 -2.07
N PHE A 94 -5.15 8.80 -0.82
CA PHE A 94 -6.39 8.53 -0.09
C PHE A 94 -7.17 9.79 0.31
N LEU A 95 -6.52 10.97 0.34
CA LEU A 95 -7.16 12.28 0.40
C LEU A 95 -7.64 12.71 -0.99
#